data_AF-A0A8T1GUZ8-F1
#
_entry.id   AF-A0A8T1GUZ8-F1
#
_cell.length_a   1.000
_cell.length_b   1.000
_cell.length_c   1.000
_cell.angle_alpha   90.00
_cell.angle_beta   90.00
_cell.angle_gamma   90.00
#
_symmetry.space_group_name_H-M   'P 1'
#
loop_
_entity.id
_entity.type
_entity.pdbx_description
1 polymer ?
#
loop_
_entity_poly.entity_id
_entity_poly.type
_entity_poly.pdbx_seq_one_letter_code
_entity_poly.pdbx_strand_id
1 'polypeptide(L)'
;MYEDNTYVRYGNELCFFAEIHAYYGDGTHECIISDPTWKVRKSATTLANIYASEDHDRRAFPVGWDAPGFDDASWQPAKPLTGPRGKLRYQSQHPVILHNTFVPVSQTVVKPGVIMYDLGQNASIMVRVVASGVAGAEDRVKYSETIGEDGLVLMPDPLFKECETNVYSRITLAGQGE
;
A
#
# COMPACT_ATOMS: atom_id res chain seq x y z
N MET A 1 -23.36 4.71 -5.35
CA MET A 1 -22.32 3.72 -5.67
C MET A 1 -22.08 3.82 -7.17
N TYR A 2 -20.90 4.24 -7.60
CA TYR A 2 -20.53 4.14 -9.02
C TYR A 2 -20.32 2.66 -9.31
N GLU A 3 -21.32 2.00 -9.88
CA GLU A 3 -21.09 0.70 -10.51
C GLU A 3 -20.50 0.98 -11.88
N ASP A 4 -19.17 1.00 -11.93
CA ASP A 4 -18.47 0.82 -13.20
C ASP A 4 -18.75 -0.60 -13.69
N ASN A 5 -19.85 -0.76 -14.42
CA ASN A 5 -20.25 -2.02 -15.07
C ASN A 5 -19.26 -2.45 -16.18
N THR A 6 -18.18 -1.69 -16.42
CA THR A 6 -17.08 -2.08 -17.30
C THR A 6 -15.93 -2.77 -16.56
N TYR A 7 -15.89 -2.70 -15.22
CA TYR A 7 -14.84 -3.35 -14.45
C TYR A 7 -15.01 -4.87 -14.45
N VAL A 8 -14.18 -5.53 -15.26
CA VAL A 8 -14.05 -7.00 -15.25
C VAL A 8 -12.84 -7.36 -14.39
N ARG A 9 -13.09 -7.92 -13.20
CA ARG A 9 -12.02 -8.49 -12.39
C ARG A 9 -11.36 -9.67 -13.11
N TYR A 10 -10.03 -9.70 -13.13
CA TYR A 10 -9.25 -10.77 -13.77
C TYR A 10 -8.98 -11.98 -12.87
N GLY A 11 -9.40 -11.92 -11.59
CA GLY A 11 -9.24 -12.98 -10.62
C GLY A 11 -9.93 -12.66 -9.29
N ASN A 12 -9.99 -13.65 -8.40
CA ASN A 12 -10.54 -13.52 -7.04
C ASN A 12 -9.49 -13.61 -5.95
N GLU A 13 -8.24 -13.88 -6.33
CA GLU A 13 -7.11 -14.11 -5.42
C GLU A 13 -5.90 -13.33 -5.95
N LEU A 14 -5.08 -12.83 -5.03
CA LEU A 14 -3.80 -12.25 -5.38
C LEU A 14 -2.84 -13.38 -5.77
N CYS A 15 -2.30 -13.30 -6.97
CA CYS A 15 -1.30 -14.24 -7.47
C CYS A 15 0.07 -13.56 -7.54
N PHE A 16 1.11 -14.33 -7.24
CA PHE A 16 2.50 -13.93 -7.41
C PHE A 16 3.19 -14.92 -8.34
N PHE A 17 4.04 -14.41 -9.22
CA PHE A 17 4.87 -15.19 -10.13
C PHE A 17 6.27 -14.62 -10.10
N ALA A 18 7.27 -15.46 -9.85
CA ALA A 18 8.68 -15.11 -9.91
C ALA A 18 9.51 -16.26 -10.47
N GLU A 19 10.53 -15.89 -11.23
CA GLU A 19 11.57 -16.77 -11.74
C GLU A 19 12.90 -16.01 -11.63
N ILE A 20 13.83 -16.55 -10.85
CA ILE A 20 15.14 -15.94 -10.59
C ILE A 20 16.21 -16.90 -11.10
N HIS A 21 17.03 -16.44 -12.03
CA HIS A 21 18.14 -17.21 -12.58
C HIS A 21 19.47 -16.76 -11.96
N ALA A 22 20.15 -17.66 -11.26
CA ALA A 22 21.49 -17.44 -10.71
C ALA A 22 22.52 -18.19 -11.56
N TYR A 23 23.46 -17.46 -12.15
CA TYR A 23 24.54 -18.03 -12.98
C TYR A 23 25.85 -18.04 -12.21
N TYR A 24 26.54 -19.18 -12.23
CA TYR A 24 27.77 -19.41 -11.46
C TYR A 24 29.02 -19.36 -12.36
N GLY A 25 30.18 -19.13 -11.74
CA GLY A 25 31.45 -18.98 -12.47
C GLY A 25 31.94 -20.25 -13.16
N ASP A 26 31.43 -21.43 -12.77
CA ASP A 26 31.72 -22.72 -13.40
C ASP A 26 30.81 -23.01 -14.62
N GLY A 27 29.91 -22.09 -14.96
CA GLY A 27 28.96 -22.22 -16.07
C GLY A 27 27.66 -22.93 -15.71
N THR A 28 27.48 -23.39 -14.47
CA THR A 28 26.19 -23.90 -13.99
C THR A 28 25.21 -22.74 -13.74
N HIS A 29 23.91 -23.06 -13.64
CA HIS A 29 22.89 -22.11 -13.23
C HIS A 29 21.82 -22.78 -12.38
N GLU A 30 21.20 -21.98 -11.52
CA GLU A 30 20.05 -22.35 -10.71
C GLU A 30 18.87 -21.47 -11.10
N CYS A 31 17.67 -22.05 -11.06
CA CYS A 31 16.42 -21.34 -11.26
C CYS A 31 15.55 -21.48 -10.01
N ILE A 32 15.30 -20.36 -9.34
CA ILE A 32 14.42 -20.28 -8.17
C ILE A 32 13.08 -19.75 -8.65
N ILE A 33 12.04 -20.58 -8.53
CA ILE A 33 10.68 -20.25 -8.98
C ILE A 33 9.74 -20.04 -7.80
N SER A 34 8.71 -19.22 -7.99
CA SER A 34 7.55 -19.19 -7.08
C SER A 34 6.78 -20.51 -7.21
N ASP A 35 6.70 -21.27 -6.13
CA ASP A 35 6.05 -22.59 -6.09
C ASP A 35 5.41 -22.86 -4.70
N PRO A 36 4.78 -24.03 -4.46
CA PRO A 36 4.16 -24.34 -3.18
C PRO A 36 5.11 -24.51 -1.98
N THR A 37 6.43 -24.49 -2.19
CA THR A 37 7.41 -24.50 -1.09
C THR A 37 7.57 -23.12 -0.44
N TRP A 38 7.16 -22.05 -1.15
CA TRP A 38 7.09 -20.71 -0.60
C TRP A 38 6.07 -20.64 0.53
N LYS A 39 6.28 -19.72 1.48
CA LYS A 39 5.33 -19.49 2.57
C LYS A 39 4.67 -18.13 2.47
N VAL A 40 3.43 -18.06 2.95
CA VAL A 40 2.58 -16.87 2.96
C VAL A 40 1.95 -16.66 4.32
N ARG A 41 1.64 -15.41 4.63
CA ARG A 41 0.86 -15.01 5.81
C ARG A 41 -0.05 -13.84 5.48
N LYS A 42 -0.95 -13.50 6.40
CA LYS A 42 -1.71 -12.25 6.31
C LYS A 42 -0.76 -11.06 6.43
N SER A 43 -0.94 -10.06 5.56
CA SER A 43 -0.14 -8.83 5.57
C SER A 43 -0.49 -7.93 6.77
N ALA A 44 0.43 -7.03 7.12
CA ALA A 44 0.14 -5.90 7.99
C ALA A 44 -0.77 -4.87 7.29
N THR A 45 -0.71 -4.81 5.95
CA THR A 45 -1.66 -4.05 5.13
C THR A 45 -2.93 -4.88 4.94
N THR A 46 -4.04 -4.47 5.55
CA THR A 46 -5.33 -5.18 5.53
C THR A 46 -6.29 -4.69 4.45
N LEU A 47 -6.07 -3.49 3.93
CA LEU A 47 -6.75 -2.91 2.78
C LEU A 47 -5.70 -2.24 1.91
N ALA A 48 -5.72 -2.50 0.61
CA ALA A 48 -4.94 -1.77 -0.39
C ALA A 48 -5.81 -1.59 -1.63
N ASN A 49 -6.26 -0.37 -1.87
CA ASN A 49 -7.19 -0.07 -2.95
C ASN A 49 -6.82 1.26 -3.61
N ILE A 50 -6.81 1.27 -4.95
CA ILE A 50 -6.45 2.46 -5.73
C ILE A 50 -7.41 3.65 -5.51
N TYR A 51 -8.67 3.38 -5.16
CA TYR A 51 -9.70 4.39 -4.86
C TYR A 51 -10.02 4.51 -3.37
N ALA A 52 -9.86 3.41 -2.61
CA ALA A 52 -10.27 3.32 -1.20
C ALA A 52 -9.10 3.33 -0.19
N SER A 53 -7.92 3.78 -0.62
CA SER A 53 -6.74 3.99 0.23
C SER A 53 -6.14 2.70 0.84
N GLU A 54 -5.36 2.84 1.91
CA GLU A 54 -4.60 1.76 2.57
C GLU A 54 -4.86 1.69 4.08
N ASP A 55 -5.13 0.49 4.61
CA ASP A 55 -5.13 0.23 6.05
C ASP A 55 -3.91 -0.61 6.43
N HIS A 56 -3.10 -0.13 7.38
CA HIS A 56 -1.85 -0.76 7.78
C HIS A 56 -1.73 -0.86 9.31
N ASP A 57 -1.67 -2.08 9.84
CA ASP A 57 -1.43 -2.35 11.26
C ASP A 57 0.04 -2.69 11.52
N ARG A 58 0.79 -1.71 12.06
CA ARG A 58 2.22 -1.88 12.34
C ARG A 58 2.51 -2.96 13.37
N ARG A 59 1.55 -3.30 14.24
CA ARG A 59 1.71 -4.39 15.23
C ARG A 59 1.80 -5.76 14.56
N ALA A 60 1.24 -5.90 13.36
CA ALA A 60 1.22 -7.13 12.60
C ALA A 60 2.40 -7.27 11.61
N PHE A 61 3.28 -6.26 11.52
CA PHE A 61 4.40 -6.27 10.59
C PHE A 61 5.50 -7.25 11.05
N PRO A 62 5.91 -8.21 10.20
CA PRO A 62 6.87 -9.23 10.59
C PRO A 62 8.30 -8.70 10.40
N VAL A 63 8.82 -7.98 11.39
CA VAL A 63 10.16 -7.36 11.30
C VAL A 63 11.23 -8.41 10.98
N GLY A 64 12.05 -8.15 9.95
CA GLY A 64 13.16 -9.01 9.52
C GLY A 64 12.77 -10.21 8.64
N TRP A 65 11.51 -10.31 8.21
CA TRP A 65 11.02 -11.43 7.37
C TRP A 65 11.72 -11.57 6.02
N ASP A 66 12.33 -10.49 5.54
CA ASP A 66 13.03 -10.37 4.26
C ASP A 66 14.52 -10.70 4.36
N ALA A 67 14.99 -11.20 5.50
CA ALA A 67 16.36 -11.62 5.73
C ALA A 67 16.50 -13.15 5.84
N PRO A 68 17.64 -13.74 5.42
CA PRO A 68 17.94 -15.15 5.66
C PRO A 68 17.90 -15.48 7.17
N GLY A 69 17.39 -16.66 7.50
CA GLY A 69 17.34 -17.15 8.89
C GLY A 69 16.13 -16.66 9.70
N PHE A 70 15.19 -15.95 9.08
CA PHE A 70 13.92 -15.62 9.72
C PHE A 70 13.12 -16.89 10.06
N ASP A 71 12.50 -16.94 11.26
CA ASP A 71 11.62 -18.03 11.66
C ASP A 71 10.21 -17.83 11.08
N ASP A 72 9.94 -18.53 9.98
CA ASP A 72 8.66 -18.56 9.27
C ASP A 72 7.83 -19.82 9.60
N ALA A 73 8.10 -20.52 10.72
CA ALA A 73 7.42 -21.77 11.05
C ALA A 73 5.89 -21.64 11.18
N SER A 74 5.38 -20.46 11.53
CA SER A 74 3.95 -20.17 11.64
C SER A 74 3.26 -19.83 10.31
N TRP A 75 4.03 -19.58 9.25
CA TRP A 75 3.50 -19.20 7.94
C TRP A 75 2.96 -20.42 7.21
N GLN A 76 1.99 -20.21 6.34
CA GLN A 76 1.34 -21.28 5.61
C GLN A 76 2.02 -21.50 4.26
N PRO A 77 2.11 -22.73 3.75
CA PRO A 77 2.56 -22.96 2.38
C PRO A 77 1.71 -22.19 1.36
N ALA A 78 2.35 -21.69 0.30
CA ALA A 78 1.68 -21.06 -0.81
C ALA A 78 0.78 -22.07 -1.53
N LYS A 79 -0.36 -21.59 -2.01
CA LYS A 79 -1.32 -22.41 -2.76
C LYS A 79 -1.10 -22.20 -4.26
N PRO A 80 -1.08 -23.26 -5.08
CA PRO A 80 -1.14 -23.11 -6.53
C PRO A 80 -2.43 -22.39 -6.93
N LEU A 81 -2.31 -21.38 -7.78
CA LEU A 81 -3.45 -20.62 -8.31
C LEU A 81 -3.50 -20.73 -9.83
N THR A 82 -4.73 -20.76 -10.38
CA THR A 82 -4.90 -20.48 -11.80
C THR A 82 -4.76 -18.98 -12.00
N GLY A 83 -3.60 -18.55 -12.49
CA GLY A 83 -3.31 -17.14 -12.77
C GLY A 83 -4.19 -16.55 -13.88
N PRO A 84 -4.06 -15.24 -14.14
CA PRO A 84 -4.77 -14.58 -15.23
C PRO A 84 -4.43 -15.23 -16.58
N ARG A 85 -5.43 -15.37 -17.46
CA ARG A 85 -5.31 -16.06 -18.77
C ARG A 85 -4.51 -15.29 -19.83
N GLY A 86 -3.78 -14.26 -19.42
CA GLY A 86 -2.94 -13.46 -20.30
C GLY A 86 -1.67 -14.19 -20.71
N LYS A 87 -0.93 -13.62 -21.66
CA LYS A 87 0.42 -14.09 -22.01
C LYS A 87 1.43 -13.15 -21.37
N LEU A 88 2.44 -13.70 -20.69
CA LEU A 88 3.57 -12.90 -20.21
C LEU A 88 4.27 -12.23 -21.39
N ARG A 89 4.53 -10.93 -21.24
CA ARG A 89 5.18 -10.06 -22.21
C ARG A 89 6.09 -9.11 -21.46
N TYR A 90 7.20 -8.75 -22.10
CA TYR A 90 8.06 -7.70 -21.58
C TYR A 90 7.28 -6.38 -21.46
N GLN A 91 7.43 -5.70 -20.33
CA GLN A 91 6.85 -4.38 -20.13
C GLN A 91 7.67 -3.34 -20.89
N SER A 92 7.15 -2.84 -22.01
CA SER A 92 7.83 -1.85 -22.86
C SER A 92 7.66 -0.39 -22.40
N GLN A 93 6.68 -0.12 -21.54
CA GLN A 93 6.47 1.20 -20.93
C GLN A 93 7.43 1.41 -19.75
N HIS A 94 7.86 2.66 -19.54
CA HIS A 94 8.67 3.00 -18.37
C HIS A 94 7.95 2.67 -17.05
N PRO A 95 8.69 2.27 -16.01
CA PRO A 95 8.10 2.02 -14.70
C PRO A 95 7.62 3.33 -14.06
N VAL A 96 6.63 3.21 -13.17
CA VAL A 96 6.30 4.30 -12.23
C VAL A 96 7.42 4.37 -11.19
N ILE A 97 8.09 5.52 -11.10
CA ILE A 97 9.21 5.75 -10.19
C ILE A 97 8.99 7.02 -9.37
N LEU A 98 9.68 7.13 -8.24
CA LEU A 98 9.74 8.35 -7.45
C LEU A 98 10.52 9.42 -8.23
N HIS A 99 9.84 10.49 -8.64
CA HIS A 99 10.47 11.64 -9.30
C HIS A 99 10.84 12.75 -8.32
N ASN A 100 9.88 13.14 -7.47
CA ASN A 100 10.02 14.28 -6.57
C ASN A 100 9.48 13.88 -5.19
N THR A 101 10.07 14.45 -4.14
CA THR A 101 9.53 14.41 -2.78
C THR A 101 9.09 15.81 -2.39
N PHE A 102 7.83 15.96 -1.98
CA PHE A 102 7.28 17.21 -1.48
C PHE A 102 7.29 17.20 0.05
N VAL A 103 7.92 18.19 0.66
CA VAL A 103 7.81 18.46 2.10
C VAL A 103 6.68 19.47 2.28
N PRO A 104 5.77 19.31 3.26
CA PRO A 104 4.73 20.28 3.51
C PRO A 104 5.28 21.70 3.67
N VAL A 105 4.71 22.66 2.94
CA VAL A 105 5.09 24.07 3.00
C VAL A 105 4.39 24.80 4.14
N SER A 106 3.25 24.28 4.61
CA SER A 106 2.58 24.78 5.80
C SER A 106 1.82 23.67 6.52
N GLN A 107 1.55 23.90 7.82
CA GLN A 107 0.71 23.06 8.65
C GLN A 107 -0.26 23.92 9.46
N THR A 108 -1.50 23.48 9.57
CA THR A 108 -2.55 24.19 10.32
C THR A 108 -3.32 23.21 11.19
N VAL A 109 -3.43 23.52 12.48
CA VAL A 109 -4.34 22.79 13.38
C VAL A 109 -5.75 23.30 13.13
N VAL A 110 -6.58 22.47 12.50
CA VAL A 110 -7.97 22.84 12.14
C VAL A 110 -8.86 22.78 13.39
N LYS A 111 -8.69 21.71 14.18
CA LYS A 111 -9.36 21.50 15.48
C LYS A 111 -8.55 20.47 16.29
N PRO A 112 -8.84 20.27 17.59
CA PRO A 112 -8.12 19.27 18.38
C PRO A 112 -8.09 17.90 17.70
N GLY A 113 -6.88 17.36 17.48
CA GLY A 113 -6.66 16.07 16.81
C GLY A 113 -6.75 16.07 15.28
N VAL A 114 -6.90 17.23 14.63
CA VAL A 114 -6.94 17.34 13.16
C VAL A 114 -5.94 18.40 12.69
N ILE A 115 -4.95 17.94 11.91
CA ILE A 115 -3.90 18.77 11.33
C ILE A 115 -4.00 18.67 9.81
N MET A 116 -4.00 19.82 9.15
CA MET A 116 -3.90 19.93 7.69
C MET A 116 -2.45 20.22 7.31
N TYR A 117 -1.94 19.48 6.32
CA TYR A 117 -0.65 19.72 5.70
C TYR A 117 -0.86 20.18 4.26
N ASP A 118 -0.31 21.35 3.92
CA ASP A 118 -0.30 21.85 2.55
C ASP A 118 1.04 21.52 1.91
N LEU A 119 1.02 20.85 0.75
CA LEU A 119 2.22 20.51 -0.01
C LEU A 119 2.64 21.63 -0.97
N GLY A 120 1.82 22.67 -1.14
CA GLY A 120 2.05 23.78 -2.07
C GLY A 120 1.90 23.39 -3.55
N GLN A 121 1.62 22.11 -3.83
CA GLN A 121 1.46 21.56 -5.17
C GLN A 121 0.42 20.44 -5.11
N ASN A 122 -0.60 20.53 -5.95
CA ASN A 122 -1.48 19.40 -6.21
C ASN A 122 -0.75 18.35 -7.07
N ALA A 123 -0.65 17.11 -6.61
CA ALA A 123 0.11 16.05 -7.26
C ALA A 123 -0.41 14.65 -6.91
N SER A 124 -0.19 13.69 -7.81
CA SER A 124 -0.31 12.27 -7.49
C SER A 124 0.88 11.82 -6.64
N ILE A 125 0.62 11.38 -5.41
CA ILE A 125 1.66 11.09 -4.41
C ILE A 125 1.38 9.79 -3.66
N MET A 126 2.44 9.27 -3.04
CA MET A 126 2.35 8.38 -1.89
C MET A 126 2.91 9.13 -0.68
N VAL A 127 2.21 9.09 0.45
CA VAL A 127 2.64 9.81 1.65
C VAL A 127 3.59 8.97 2.49
N ARG A 128 4.63 9.62 3.02
CA ARG A 128 5.43 9.08 4.12
C ARG A 128 4.94 9.72 5.40
N VAL A 129 4.38 8.92 6.30
CA VAL A 129 4.00 9.34 7.64
C VAL A 129 5.08 8.88 8.62
N VAL A 130 5.53 9.80 9.47
CA VAL A 130 6.39 9.51 10.61
C VAL A 130 5.61 9.91 11.84
N ALA A 131 5.30 8.94 12.70
CA ALA A 131 4.44 9.14 13.84
C ALA A 131 4.86 8.22 14.98
N SER A 132 4.74 8.73 16.21
CA SER A 132 5.01 7.98 17.43
C SER A 132 3.80 8.07 18.35
N GLY A 133 3.46 6.98 19.02
CA GLY A 133 2.31 6.94 19.92
C GLY A 133 2.19 5.58 20.60
N VAL A 134 1.16 5.42 21.44
CA VAL A 134 0.90 4.14 22.12
C VAL A 134 0.48 3.06 21.13
N ALA A 135 0.82 1.81 21.43
CA ALA A 135 0.41 0.67 20.60
C ALA A 135 -1.12 0.63 20.45
N GLY A 136 -1.60 0.47 19.22
CA GLY A 136 -3.03 0.47 18.91
C GLY A 136 -3.66 1.86 18.69
N ALA A 137 -2.93 2.95 18.91
CA ALA A 137 -3.39 4.27 18.47
C ALA A 137 -3.53 4.29 16.93
N GLU A 138 -4.48 5.07 16.43
CA GLU A 138 -4.80 5.15 15.00
C GLU A 138 -4.57 6.56 14.45
N ASP A 139 -3.77 6.65 13.40
CA ASP A 139 -3.68 7.83 12.56
C ASP A 139 -4.54 7.62 11.30
N ARG A 140 -5.28 8.68 10.92
CA ARG A 140 -6.10 8.68 9.71
C ARG A 140 -5.62 9.77 8.77
N VAL A 141 -5.25 9.38 7.56
CA VAL A 141 -4.78 10.30 6.53
C VAL A 141 -5.85 10.45 5.46
N LYS A 142 -6.35 11.67 5.30
CA LYS A 142 -7.28 12.06 4.23
C LYS A 142 -6.55 12.90 3.21
N TYR A 143 -6.94 12.75 1.95
CA TYR A 143 -6.34 13.42 0.81
C TYR A 143 -7.36 14.34 0.17
N SER A 144 -6.95 15.53 -0.26
CA SER A 144 -7.82 16.42 -1.01
C SER A 144 -7.04 17.37 -1.91
N GLU A 145 -7.63 17.68 -3.06
CA GLU A 145 -7.19 18.77 -3.93
C GLU A 145 -7.85 20.11 -3.55
N THR A 146 -8.98 20.06 -2.83
CA THR A 146 -9.78 21.24 -2.44
C THR A 146 -10.08 21.23 -0.94
N ILE A 147 -10.06 22.39 -0.31
CA ILE A 147 -10.43 22.55 1.10
C ILE A 147 -11.73 23.34 1.23
N GLY A 148 -12.56 22.99 2.21
CA GLY A 148 -13.74 23.76 2.57
C GLY A 148 -13.39 25.01 3.38
N GLU A 149 -14.37 25.88 3.61
CA GLU A 149 -14.22 27.06 4.49
C GLU A 149 -13.88 26.67 5.94
N ASP A 150 -14.21 25.45 6.34
CA ASP A 150 -13.89 24.86 7.64
C ASP A 150 -12.47 24.25 7.72
N GLY A 151 -11.69 24.33 6.63
CA GLY A 151 -10.34 23.76 6.52
C GLY A 151 -10.30 22.24 6.42
N LEU A 152 -11.45 21.57 6.18
CA LEU A 152 -11.52 20.13 5.96
C LEU A 152 -11.54 19.78 4.48
N VAL A 153 -11.39 18.49 4.19
CA VAL A 153 -11.49 17.92 2.84
C VAL A 153 -12.84 18.26 2.21
N LEU A 154 -12.80 18.89 1.03
CA LEU A 154 -13.98 19.18 0.22
C LEU A 154 -13.90 18.44 -1.11
N MET A 155 -14.96 17.69 -1.42
CA MET A 155 -15.14 16.99 -2.69
C MET A 155 -16.33 17.63 -3.42
N PRO A 156 -16.09 18.51 -4.41
CA PRO A 156 -17.17 19.25 -5.07
C PRO A 156 -18.08 18.34 -5.92
N ASP A 157 -17.56 17.23 -6.42
CA ASP A 157 -18.34 16.23 -7.14
C ASP A 157 -19.03 15.28 -6.14
N PRO A 158 -20.37 15.16 -6.16
CA PRO A 158 -21.12 14.24 -5.30
C PRO A 158 -20.66 12.78 -5.39
N LEU A 159 -20.04 12.38 -6.51
CA LEU A 159 -19.49 11.05 -6.71
C LEU A 159 -18.43 10.69 -5.67
N PHE A 160 -17.65 11.68 -5.24
CA PHE A 160 -16.53 11.50 -4.32
C PHE A 160 -16.84 11.99 -2.91
N LYS A 161 -18.12 12.24 -2.59
CA LYS A 161 -18.52 12.78 -1.28
C LYS A 161 -18.07 11.90 -0.11
N GLU A 162 -18.04 10.58 -0.31
CA GLU A 162 -17.53 9.60 0.66
C GLU A 162 -16.05 9.84 1.03
N CYS A 163 -15.26 10.49 0.17
CA CYS A 163 -13.86 10.81 0.47
C CYS A 163 -13.70 11.90 1.54
N GLU A 164 -14.75 12.69 1.82
CA GLU A 164 -14.71 13.67 2.91
C GLU A 164 -14.73 12.99 4.29
N THR A 165 -15.33 11.81 4.40
CA THR A 165 -15.62 11.14 5.68
C THR A 165 -15.02 9.75 5.79
N ASN A 166 -15.29 8.88 4.82
CA ASN A 166 -15.18 7.43 4.90
C ASN A 166 -13.99 6.84 4.12
N VAL A 167 -13.38 7.61 3.21
CA VAL A 167 -12.15 7.18 2.51
C VAL A 167 -10.94 7.87 3.15
N TYR A 168 -10.06 7.07 3.74
CA TYR A 168 -8.82 7.52 4.36
C TYR A 168 -7.85 6.35 4.46
N SER A 169 -6.55 6.63 4.56
CA SER A 169 -5.60 5.62 5.03
C SER A 169 -5.69 5.50 6.54
N ARG A 170 -5.66 4.29 7.08
CA ARG A 170 -5.58 4.05 8.52
C ARG A 170 -4.25 3.41 8.87
N ILE A 171 -3.53 4.01 9.81
CA ILE A 171 -2.26 3.47 10.32
C ILE A 171 -2.46 3.16 11.79
N THR A 172 -2.31 1.90 12.18
CA THR A 172 -2.32 1.49 13.59
C THR A 172 -0.89 1.38 14.10
N LEU A 173 -0.56 2.12 15.15
CA LEU A 173 0.80 2.24 15.68
C LEU A 173 1.22 0.99 16.48
N ALA A 174 2.51 0.66 16.40
CA ALA A 174 3.09 -0.47 17.13
C ALA A 174 3.53 -0.14 18.57
N GLY A 175 3.68 1.15 18.91
CA GLY A 175 4.18 1.57 20.22
C GLY A 175 5.70 1.47 20.40
N GLN A 176 6.46 1.28 19.32
CA GLN A 176 7.92 1.12 19.34
C GLN A 176 8.58 2.24 18.54
N GLY A 177 8.75 3.42 19.15
CA GLY A 177 9.41 4.55 18.48
C GLY A 177 8.67 5.05 17.22
N GLU A 178 9.42 5.74 16.34
CA GLU A 178 8.97 6.17 15.00
C GLU A 178 8.86 4.98 14.01
#